data_AF-A0A3C0G5A3-F1
#
_entry.id   AF-A0A3C0G5A3-F1
#
_cell.length_a   1.000
_cell.length_b   1.000
_cell.length_c   1.000
_cell.angle_alpha   90.00
_cell.angle_beta   90.00
_cell.angle_gamma   90.00
#
_symmetry.space_group_name_H-M   'P 1'
#
loop_
_entity.id
_entity.type
_entity.pdbx_description
1 polymer ?
#
loop_
_entity_poly.entity_id
_entity_poly.type
_entity_poly.pdbx_seq_one_letter_code
_entity_poly.pdbx_strand_id
1 'polypeptide(L)' 'QSKMLPFNSQEAYNLNSEIFKTIKEKSYSASEELADKFGEPKVLKGFGRRNATLNAIAPTTS' A
#
# COMPACT_ATOMS: atom_id res chain seq x y z
N GLN A 1 -23.37 -1.31 6.71
CA GLN A 1 -22.12 -0.72 7.25
C GLN A 1 -21.69 -1.52 8.47
N SER A 2 -20.44 -2.02 8.54
CA SER A 2 -20.02 -2.98 9.59
C SER A 2 -19.49 -2.35 10.88
N LYS A 3 -18.97 -1.12 10.83
CA LYS A 3 -18.34 -0.44 11.98
C LYS A 3 -19.15 0.73 12.57
N MET A 4 -20.32 1.05 12.01
CA MET A 4 -21.23 2.13 12.47
C MET A 4 -20.57 3.51 12.68
N LEU A 5 -19.43 3.81 12.03
CA LEU A 5 -18.77 5.12 12.02
C LEU A 5 -19.32 6.03 10.91
N PRO A 6 -19.85 7.23 11.22
CA PRO A 6 -20.19 8.20 10.19
C PRO A 6 -18.98 8.51 9.31
N PHE A 7 -19.21 8.71 8.00
CA PHE A 7 -18.11 8.90 7.04
C PHE A 7 -17.20 10.09 7.38
N ASN A 8 -17.78 11.19 7.86
CA ASN A 8 -17.05 12.40 8.25
C ASN A 8 -16.65 12.42 9.74
N SER A 9 -16.66 11.27 10.42
CA SER A 9 -16.25 11.21 11.84
C SER A 9 -14.73 11.16 11.97
N GLN A 10 -14.21 11.68 13.09
CA GLN A 10 -12.78 11.65 13.37
C GLN A 10 -12.25 10.20 13.42
N GLU A 11 -13.05 9.28 13.96
CA GLU A 11 -12.73 7.86 14.02
C GLU A 11 -12.61 7.23 12.63
N ALA A 12 -13.47 7.63 11.68
CA ALA A 12 -13.38 7.18 10.29
C ALA A 12 -12.09 7.68 9.62
N TYR A 13 -11.69 8.93 9.86
CA TYR A 13 -10.41 9.47 9.37
C TYR A 13 -9.19 8.77 9.98
N ASN A 14 -9.23 8.49 11.28
CA ASN A 14 -8.18 7.76 11.97
C ASN A 14 -8.03 6.35 11.41
N LEU A 15 -9.15 5.64 11.27
CA LEU A 15 -9.19 4.29 10.71
C LEU A 15 -8.71 4.26 9.25
N ASN A 16 -9.12 5.24 8.44
CA ASN A 16 -8.66 5.38 7.06
C ASN A 16 -7.13 5.48 7.02
N SER A 17 -6.56 6.32 7.87
CA SER A 17 -5.11 6.54 7.95
C SER A 17 -4.36 5.27 8.37
N GLU A 18 -4.89 4.54 9.34
CA GLU A 18 -4.32 3.26 9.81
C GLU A 18 -4.32 2.19 8.72
N ILE A 19 -5.45 2.04 8.01
CA ILE A 19 -5.60 1.05 6.93
C ILE A 19 -4.60 1.34 5.80
N PHE A 20 -4.56 2.58 5.31
CA PHE A 20 -3.68 2.93 4.19
C PHE A 20 -2.20 2.89 4.57
N LYS A 21 -1.85 3.22 5.81
CA LYS A 21 -0.50 3.03 6.35
C LYS A 21 -0.10 1.55 6.32
N THR A 22 -0.96 0.68 6.85
CA THR A 22 -0.71 -0.76 6.90
C THR A 22 -0.56 -1.37 5.50
N ILE A 23 -1.41 -0.97 4.55
CA ILE A 23 -1.30 -1.43 3.15
C ILE A 23 0.04 -1.01 2.55
N LYS A 24 0.45 0.26 2.75
CA LYS A 24 1.72 0.76 2.26
C LYS A 24 2.90 -0.04 2.82
N GLU A 25 2.97 -0.20 4.14
CA GLU A 25 4.06 -0.93 4.80
C GLU A 25 4.19 -2.36 4.27
N LYS A 26 3.07 -3.09 4.19
CA LYS A 26 3.07 -4.46 3.67
C LYS A 26 3.46 -4.54 2.20
N SER A 27 2.95 -3.64 1.36
CA SER A 27 3.28 -3.62 -0.06
C SER A 27 4.76 -3.33 -0.33
N TYR A 28 5.37 -2.44 0.47
CA TYR A 28 6.79 -2.10 0.36
C TYR A 28 7.68 -3.26 0.82
N SER A 29 7.38 -3.84 1.98
CA SER A 29 8.09 -5.03 2.47
C SER A 29 8.03 -6.19 1.48
N ALA A 30 6.86 -6.45 0.87
CA ALA A 30 6.75 -7.45 -0.18
C ALA A 30 7.60 -7.12 -1.41
N SER A 31 7.71 -5.84 -1.79
CA SER A 31 8.53 -5.42 -2.93
C SER A 31 10.04 -5.54 -2.66
N GLU A 32 10.46 -5.35 -1.42
CA GLU A 32 11.84 -5.60 -0.96
C GLU A 32 12.15 -7.10 -1.02
N GLU A 33 11.28 -7.97 -0.48
CA GLU A 33 11.46 -9.42 -0.59
C GLU A 33 11.52 -9.91 -2.05
N LEU A 34 10.74 -9.30 -2.94
CA LEU A 34 10.79 -9.60 -4.36
C LEU A 34 12.10 -9.12 -5.01
N ALA A 35 12.69 -8.04 -4.52
CA ALA A 35 14.00 -7.59 -4.98
C ALA A 35 15.10 -8.55 -4.53
N ASP A 36 15.02 -9.08 -3.31
CA ASP A 36 15.97 -10.09 -2.82
C ASP A 36 15.87 -11.39 -3.63
N LYS A 37 14.64 -11.83 -3.95
CA LYS A 37 14.40 -13.09 -4.67
C LYS A 37 14.67 -13.00 -6.17
N PHE A 38 14.36 -11.86 -6.81
CA PHE A 38 14.36 -11.73 -8.27
C PHE A 38 15.27 -10.63 -8.80
N GLY A 39 16.01 -9.95 -7.92
CA GLY A 39 16.82 -8.77 -8.21
C GLY A 39 16.00 -7.49 -8.34
N GLU A 40 16.68 -6.36 -8.49
CA GLU A 40 16.04 -5.08 -8.80
C GLU A 40 15.92 -4.88 -10.32
N PRO A 41 14.87 -4.21 -10.83
CA PRO A 41 14.82 -3.79 -12.22
C PRO A 41 15.83 -2.66 -12.46
N LYS A 42 16.25 -2.46 -13.72
CA LYS A 42 17.26 -1.46 -14.11
C LYS A 42 16.96 -0.05 -13.58
N VAL A 43 15.68 0.34 -13.57
CA VAL A 43 15.22 1.67 -13.13
C VAL A 43 15.23 1.87 -11.62
N LEU A 44 15.39 0.80 -10.83
CA LEU A 44 15.43 0.83 -9.36
C LEU A 44 16.72 0.24 -8.80
N LYS A 45 17.79 0.21 -9.61
CA LYS A 45 19.08 -0.32 -9.15
C LYS A 45 19.60 0.53 -7.97
N GLY A 46 19.81 -0.09 -6.82
CA GLY A 46 20.23 0.53 -5.57
C GLY A 46 19.08 1.08 -4.70
N PHE A 47 17.82 0.83 -5.04
CA PHE A 47 16.65 1.31 -4.28
C PHE A 47 16.07 0.29 -3.29
N GLY A 48 16.56 -0.95 -3.29
CA GLY A 48 16.16 -2.02 -2.37
C GLY A 48 14.82 -2.67 -2.68
N ARG A 49 14.17 -2.39 -3.81
CA ARG A 49 12.80 -2.85 -4.08
C ARG A 49 12.53 -3.15 -5.55
N ARG A 50 11.57 -4.04 -5.81
CA ARG A 50 11.26 -4.55 -7.14
C ARG A 50 10.33 -3.63 -7.95
N ASN A 51 9.44 -2.89 -7.29
CA ASN A 51 8.41 -2.09 -7.95
C ASN A 51 8.54 -0.60 -7.61
N ALA A 52 8.37 0.27 -8.61
CA ALA A 52 8.49 1.72 -8.41
C ALA A 52 7.24 2.30 -7.75
N THR A 53 6.07 1.75 -8.11
CA THR A 53 4.75 2.10 -7.59
C THR A 53 4.01 0.83 -7.21
N LEU A 54 3.31 0.84 -6.07
CA LEU A 54 2.72 -0.38 -5.48
C LEU A 54 1.20 -0.31 -5.27
N ASN A 55 0.65 0.88 -4.98
CA ASN A 55 -0.76 1.04 -4.63
C ASN A 55 -1.40 2.14 -5.47
N ALA A 56 -2.58 1.85 -6.04
CA ALA A 56 -3.44 2.81 -6.73
C ALA A 56 -4.91 2.42 -6.47
N ILE A 57 -5.78 3.40 -6.23
CA ILE A 57 -7.21 3.18 -5.96
C ILE A 57 -7.98 3.43 -7.27
N ALA A 58 -8.26 2.37 -8.01
CA ALA A 58 -9.07 2.43 -9.22
C ALA A 58 -10.58 2.42 -8.89
N PRO A 59 -11.45 2.91 -9.78
CA PRO A 59 -12.88 2.63 -9.71
C PRO A 59 -13.10 1.11 -9.74
N THR A 60 -13.88 0.57 -8.81
CA THR A 60 -14.13 -0.88 -8.70
C THR A 60 -15.54 -1.28 -9.13
N THR A 61 -16.17 -0.47 -9.98
CA THR A 61 -17.43 -0.83 -10.64
C THR A 61 -17.12 -1.75 -11.82
N SER A 62 -17.80 -2.88 -11.89
CA SER A 62 -17.69 -3.87 -12.98
C SER A 62 -18.88 -3.80 -13.92
#